data_AF-A0A0L0MJ12-F1
#
_entry.id   AF-A0A0L0MJ12-F1
#
_cell.length_a   1.000
_cell.length_b   1.000
_cell.length_c   1.000
_cell.angle_alpha   90.00
_cell.angle_beta   90.00
_cell.angle_gamma   90.00
#
_symmetry.space_group_name_H-M   'P 1'
#
loop_
_entity.id
_entity.type
_entity.pdbx_description
1 polymer ?
#
loop_
_entity_poly.entity_id
_entity_poly.type
_entity_poly.pdbx_seq_one_letter_code
_entity_poly.pdbx_strand_id
1 'polypeptide(L)'
;MTEIATTAERLVRHVSEREMAIALVLEFAESGLSKFSLFGFYDDDAEFMKDVADRLRAGFTKSFHNKLTKVVRCLVRYGVLHSEMRGTHKEYFGEPTKQMEYWLRPGKARLLTRGETDCTMSPEDEAAFLLRHAYPDPNDD
;
A
#
# COMPACT_ATOMS: atom_id res chain seq x y z
N MET A 1 34.49 10.86 2.90
CA MET A 1 33.83 10.28 1.71
C MET A 1 33.00 9.11 2.23
N THR A 2 31.70 9.31 2.38
CA THR A 2 30.80 8.31 2.96
C THR A 2 30.36 7.38 1.83
N GLU A 3 30.73 6.11 1.91
CA GLU A 3 30.26 5.07 0.99
C GLU A 3 28.73 4.97 1.10
N ILE A 4 28.03 5.33 0.03
CA ILE A 4 26.62 5.02 -0.12
C ILE A 4 26.58 3.53 -0.48
N ALA A 5 26.37 2.68 0.52
CA ALA A 5 26.09 1.28 0.29
C ALA A 5 24.82 1.17 -0.57
N THR A 6 25.00 0.89 -1.86
CA THR A 6 23.92 0.50 -2.76
C THR A 6 23.31 -0.79 -2.23
N THR A 7 22.25 -0.65 -1.44
CA THR A 7 21.52 -1.78 -0.89
C THR A 7 20.85 -2.47 -2.07
N ALA A 8 21.20 -3.73 -2.33
CA ALA A 8 20.68 -4.46 -3.48
C ALA A 8 19.15 -4.56 -3.42
N GLU A 9 18.48 -4.09 -4.47
CA GLU A 9 17.02 -4.23 -4.60
C GLU A 9 16.63 -5.70 -4.61
N ARG A 10 15.62 -6.05 -3.80
CA ARG A 10 15.02 -7.38 -3.77
C ARG A 10 14.16 -7.58 -5.01
N LEU A 11 14.24 -8.76 -5.60
CA LEU A 11 13.28 -9.18 -6.62
C LEU A 11 11.88 -9.28 -5.99
N VAL A 12 10.88 -8.66 -6.63
CA VAL A 12 9.45 -8.66 -6.21
C VAL A 12 8.90 -10.06 -5.90
N ARG A 13 9.42 -11.09 -6.58
CA ARG A 13 9.03 -12.48 -6.34
C ARG A 13 9.38 -12.99 -4.93
N HIS A 14 10.38 -12.38 -4.28
CA HIS A 14 10.82 -12.71 -2.91
C HIS A 14 10.15 -11.84 -1.82
N VAL A 15 9.35 -10.83 -2.21
CA VAL A 15 8.50 -10.09 -1.27
C VAL A 15 7.22 -10.89 -1.09
N SER A 16 6.75 -11.17 0.12
CA SER A 16 5.47 -11.89 0.26
C SER A 16 4.28 -10.97 -0.03
N GLU A 17 3.10 -11.51 -0.36
CA GLU A 17 1.90 -10.68 -0.49
C GLU A 17 1.51 -10.02 0.84
N ARG A 18 1.71 -10.72 1.97
CA ARG A 18 1.51 -10.16 3.32
C ARG A 18 2.44 -8.99 3.60
N GLU A 19 3.73 -9.15 3.31
CA GLU A 19 4.74 -8.07 3.46
C GLU A 19 4.37 -6.85 2.61
N MET A 20 3.92 -7.08 1.38
CA MET A 20 3.46 -6.01 0.50
C MET A 20 2.17 -5.35 1.01
N ALA A 21 1.25 -6.11 1.60
CA ALA A 21 0.04 -5.57 2.21
C ALA A 21 0.34 -4.68 3.43
N ILE A 22 1.28 -5.11 4.28
CA ILE A 22 1.73 -4.33 5.45
C ILE A 22 2.36 -3.02 4.97
N ALA A 23 3.31 -3.10 4.04
CA ALA A 23 3.96 -1.91 3.49
C ALA A 23 2.94 -0.93 2.89
N LEU A 24 1.98 -1.43 2.12
CA LEU A 24 0.93 -0.62 1.50
C LEU A 24 0.07 0.13 2.54
N VAL A 25 -0.42 -0.55 3.58
CA VAL A 25 -1.33 0.10 4.55
C VAL A 25 -0.61 1.09 5.47
N LEU A 26 0.66 0.82 5.79
CA LEU A 26 1.49 1.74 6.56
C LEU A 26 1.81 2.98 5.75
N GLU A 27 2.31 2.80 4.51
CA GLU A 27 2.61 3.93 3.62
C GLU A 27 1.36 4.78 3.37
N PHE A 28 0.21 4.13 3.15
CA PHE A 28 -1.03 4.88 2.94
C PHE A 28 -1.44 5.68 4.18
N ALA A 29 -1.26 5.10 5.37
CA ALA A 29 -1.57 5.79 6.62
C ALA A 29 -0.63 6.98 6.89
N GLU A 30 0.64 6.85 6.51
CA GLU A 30 1.69 7.86 6.74
C GLU A 30 1.66 8.99 5.69
N SER A 31 1.32 8.67 4.43
CA SER A 31 1.28 9.64 3.31
C SER A 31 0.29 10.80 3.49
N GLY A 32 -0.73 10.63 4.34
CA GLY A 32 -1.81 11.60 4.50
C GLY A 32 -2.77 11.68 3.31
N LEU A 33 -2.61 10.81 2.30
CA LEU A 33 -3.53 10.71 1.18
C LEU A 33 -4.92 10.28 1.67
N SER A 34 -5.96 10.94 1.13
CA SER A 34 -7.34 10.53 1.42
C SER A 34 -7.74 9.26 0.68
N LYS A 35 -7.11 9.01 -0.47
CA LYS A 35 -7.35 7.91 -1.40
C LYS A 35 -6.19 7.81 -2.38
N PHE A 36 -6.03 6.66 -3.03
CA PHE A 36 -5.05 6.44 -4.08
C PHE A 36 -5.66 5.68 -5.25
N SER A 37 -5.08 5.82 -6.43
CA SER A 37 -5.36 4.95 -7.58
C SER A 37 -4.15 4.11 -7.94
N LEU A 38 -4.41 2.85 -8.30
CA LEU A 38 -3.37 2.00 -8.89
C LEU A 38 -3.01 2.43 -10.31
N PHE A 39 -3.80 3.27 -10.99
CA PHE A 39 -3.48 3.63 -12.37
C PHE A 39 -2.24 4.54 -12.47
N GLY A 40 -1.87 5.22 -11.38
CA GLY A 40 -0.67 6.06 -11.30
C GLY A 40 -0.66 7.17 -12.33
N PHE A 41 -1.84 7.68 -12.72
CA PHE A 41 -1.95 8.71 -13.73
C PHE A 41 -1.62 10.09 -13.18
N TYR A 42 -1.97 10.34 -11.92
CA TYR A 42 -1.57 11.54 -11.20
C TYR A 42 -0.25 11.29 -10.46
N ASP A 43 0.57 12.34 -10.35
CA ASP A 43 1.91 12.25 -9.75
C ASP A 43 1.85 11.72 -8.31
N ASP A 44 0.90 12.18 -7.49
CA ASP A 44 0.71 11.69 -6.11
C ASP A 44 0.46 10.18 -6.02
N ASP A 45 -0.32 9.62 -6.95
CA ASP A 45 -0.61 8.18 -7.01
C ASP A 45 0.65 7.38 -7.41
N ALA A 46 1.41 7.91 -8.38
CA ALA A 46 2.63 7.28 -8.86
C ALA A 46 3.75 7.33 -7.81
N GLU A 47 3.91 8.46 -7.13
CA GLU A 47 4.85 8.67 -6.04
C GLU A 47 4.53 7.74 -4.87
N PHE A 48 3.26 7.69 -4.44
CA PHE A 48 2.81 6.77 -3.40
C PHE A 48 3.16 5.30 -3.71
N MET A 49 2.90 4.83 -4.93
CA MET A 49 3.24 3.45 -5.30
C MET A 49 4.75 3.18 -5.32
N LYS A 50 5.55 4.21 -5.63
CA LYS A 50 7.01 4.13 -5.59
C LYS A 50 7.50 4.06 -4.14
N ASP A 51 6.92 4.85 -3.23
CA ASP A 51 7.27 4.83 -1.81
C ASP A 51 6.97 3.46 -1.18
N VAL A 52 5.86 2.81 -1.57
CA VAL A 52 5.57 1.42 -1.17
C VAL A 52 6.67 0.46 -1.67
N ALA A 53 7.14 0.64 -2.90
CA ALA A 53 8.21 -0.17 -3.47
C ALA A 53 9.55 0.04 -2.72
N ASP A 54 9.85 1.29 -2.40
CA ASP A 54 11.05 1.70 -1.67
C ASP A 54 11.03 1.16 -0.22
N ARG A 55 9.88 1.20 0.46
CA ARG A 55 9.67 0.58 1.80
C ARG A 55 9.99 -0.92 1.78
N LEU A 56 9.65 -1.60 0.69
CA LEU A 56 9.92 -3.02 0.48
C LEU A 56 11.34 -3.31 -0.04
N ARG A 57 12.09 -2.26 -0.39
CA ARG A 57 13.37 -2.32 -1.12
C ARG A 57 13.24 -3.17 -2.38
N ALA A 58 12.14 -3.01 -3.11
CA ALA A 58 11.83 -3.74 -4.31
C ALA A 58 11.73 -2.80 -5.49
N GLY A 59 12.24 -3.22 -6.66
CA GLY A 59 12.19 -2.36 -7.85
C GLY A 59 10.76 -2.05 -8.30
N PHE A 60 10.48 -0.76 -8.57
CA PHE A 60 9.20 -0.29 -9.12
C PHE A 60 9.05 -0.71 -10.59
N THR A 61 8.55 -1.93 -10.78
CA THR A 61 8.47 -2.61 -12.08
C THR A 61 7.05 -3.04 -12.41
N LYS A 62 6.81 -3.44 -13.66
CA LYS A 62 5.53 -4.06 -14.05
C LYS A 62 5.15 -5.27 -13.18
N SER A 63 6.14 -6.04 -12.75
CA SER A 63 5.94 -7.19 -11.85
C SER A 63 5.50 -6.75 -10.45
N PHE A 64 6.08 -5.67 -9.93
CA PHE A 64 5.64 -5.04 -8.67
C PHE A 64 4.19 -4.62 -8.78
N HIS A 65 3.86 -3.84 -9.81
CA HIS A 65 2.51 -3.32 -10.03
C HIS A 65 1.45 -4.44 -10.15
N ASN A 66 1.75 -5.51 -10.89
CA ASN A 66 0.86 -6.66 -11.02
C ASN A 66 0.61 -7.35 -9.67
N LYS A 67 1.65 -7.46 -8.84
CA LYS A 67 1.54 -8.07 -7.51
C LYS A 67 0.78 -7.17 -6.56
N LEU A 68 1.07 -5.88 -6.56
CA LEU A 68 0.35 -4.88 -5.76
C LEU A 68 -1.13 -4.85 -6.12
N THR A 69 -1.47 -4.95 -7.40
CA THR A 69 -2.86 -5.06 -7.86
C THR A 69 -3.59 -6.27 -7.26
N LYS A 70 -2.91 -7.42 -7.15
CA LYS A 70 -3.49 -8.61 -6.51
C LYS A 70 -3.72 -8.38 -5.01
N VAL A 71 -2.73 -7.79 -4.33
CA VAL A 71 -2.82 -7.42 -2.91
C VAL A 71 -4.00 -6.49 -2.66
N VAL A 72 -4.10 -5.38 -3.39
CA VAL A 72 -5.22 -4.42 -3.25
C VAL A 72 -6.57 -5.11 -3.46
N ARG A 73 -6.71 -5.97 -4.47
CA ARG A 73 -7.96 -6.73 -4.70
C ARG A 73 -8.30 -7.64 -3.52
N CYS A 74 -7.30 -8.29 -2.93
CA CYS A 74 -7.49 -9.09 -1.72
C CYS A 74 -7.97 -8.21 -0.55
N LEU A 75 -7.30 -7.09 -0.30
CA LEU A 75 -7.65 -6.16 0.76
C LEU A 75 -9.07 -5.59 0.62
N VAL A 76 -9.51 -5.30 -0.61
CA VAL A 76 -10.90 -4.89 -0.89
C VAL A 76 -11.87 -6.03 -0.59
N ARG A 77 -11.57 -7.25 -1.04
CA ARG A 77 -12.42 -8.43 -0.80
C ARG A 77 -12.64 -8.71 0.69
N TYR A 78 -11.61 -8.53 1.50
CA TYR A 78 -11.69 -8.69 2.96
C TYR A 78 -12.13 -7.41 3.70
N GLY A 79 -12.46 -6.35 2.97
CA GLY A 79 -13.00 -5.11 3.55
C GLY A 79 -11.99 -4.27 4.32
N VAL A 80 -10.69 -4.51 4.15
CA VAL A 80 -9.61 -3.67 4.68
C VAL A 80 -9.58 -2.32 3.95
N LEU A 81 -9.65 -2.37 2.62
CA LEU A 81 -9.81 -1.21 1.75
C LEU A 81 -11.24 -1.08 1.26
N HIS A 82 -11.69 0.16 1.09
CA HIS A 82 -12.84 0.49 0.25
C HIS A 82 -12.36 0.81 -1.16
N SER A 83 -13.28 0.68 -2.12
CA SER A 83 -13.03 1.01 -3.52
C SER A 83 -14.24 1.68 -4.15
N GLU A 84 -14.01 2.69 -4.99
CA GLU A 84 -15.05 3.33 -5.79
C GLU A 84 -14.52 3.69 -7.18
N MET A 85 -15.37 3.50 -8.18
CA MET A 85 -15.08 3.94 -9.55
C MET A 85 -15.42 5.42 -9.67
N ARG A 86 -14.41 6.27 -9.86
CA ARG A 86 -14.59 7.72 -9.96
C ARG A 86 -14.26 8.23 -11.36
N GLY A 87 -14.97 9.27 -11.79
CA GLY A 87 -14.59 10.03 -12.98
C GLY A 87 -13.29 10.80 -12.72
N THR A 88 -12.44 10.85 -13.74
CA THR A 88 -11.22 11.67 -13.72
C THR A 88 -11.52 13.11 -14.15
N HIS A 89 -10.57 14.00 -13.92
CA HIS A 89 -10.74 15.43 -14.15
C HIS A 89 -10.64 15.81 -15.64
N LYS A 90 -10.10 14.92 -16.50
CA LYS A 90 -9.91 15.12 -17.96
C LYS A 90 -9.08 16.37 -18.28
N GLU A 91 -8.09 16.64 -17.44
CA GLU A 91 -7.16 17.76 -17.58
C GLU A 91 -6.06 17.44 -18.59
N TYR A 92 -5.74 16.16 -18.80
CA TYR A 92 -4.62 15.72 -19.62
C TYR A 92 -5.03 14.88 -20.84
N PHE A 93 -4.29 15.01 -21.93
CA PHE A 93 -4.45 14.15 -23.10
C PHE A 93 -4.06 12.71 -22.75
N GLY A 94 -4.97 11.76 -22.98
CA GLY A 94 -4.76 10.35 -22.65
C GLY A 94 -5.23 9.96 -21.25
N GLU A 95 -5.79 10.89 -20.48
CA GLU A 95 -6.38 10.61 -19.17
C GLU A 95 -7.57 9.63 -19.30
N PRO A 96 -7.56 8.52 -18.54
CA PRO A 96 -8.67 7.56 -18.57
C PRO A 96 -9.94 8.27 -18.12
N THR A 97 -11.11 7.96 -18.68
CA THR A 97 -12.37 8.65 -18.28
C THR A 97 -12.81 8.34 -16.85
N LYS A 98 -12.44 7.16 -16.33
CA LYS A 98 -12.71 6.73 -14.97
C LYS A 98 -11.54 5.92 -14.45
N GLN A 99 -11.34 5.95 -13.13
CA GLN A 99 -10.37 5.10 -12.45
C GLN A 99 -10.95 4.58 -11.14
N MET A 100 -10.41 3.45 -10.68
CA MET A 100 -10.72 2.94 -9.35
C MET A 100 -9.85 3.67 -8.33
N GLU A 101 -10.50 4.20 -7.30
CA GLU A 101 -9.84 4.80 -6.15
C GLU A 101 -10.03 3.90 -4.94
N TYR A 102 -9.02 3.87 -4.08
CA TYR A 102 -8.94 3.00 -2.92
C TYR A 102 -8.61 3.81 -1.66
N TRP A 103 -9.16 3.43 -0.52
CA TRP A 103 -8.85 4.07 0.76
C TRP A 103 -9.11 3.16 1.95
N LEU A 104 -8.43 3.42 3.07
CA LEU A 104 -8.68 2.75 4.34
C LEU A 104 -10.02 3.18 4.95
N ARG A 105 -10.64 2.29 5.72
CA ARG A 105 -11.81 2.66 6.53
C ARG A 105 -11.51 3.86 7.45
N PRO A 106 -12.49 4.75 7.69
CA PRO A 106 -12.32 5.87 8.60
C PRO A 106 -11.72 5.46 9.94
N GLY A 107 -10.75 6.24 10.41
CA GLY A 107 -10.04 6.00 11.67
C GLY A 107 -8.92 4.95 11.62
N LYS A 108 -8.84 4.09 10.59
CA LYS A 108 -7.77 3.07 10.50
C LYS A 108 -6.39 3.67 10.26
N ALA A 109 -6.27 4.66 9.37
CA ALA A 109 -5.01 5.38 9.18
C ALA A 109 -4.49 6.01 10.49
N ARG A 110 -5.40 6.57 11.30
CA ARG A 110 -5.06 7.16 12.61
C ARG A 110 -4.62 6.10 13.62
N LEU A 111 -5.19 4.90 13.59
CA LEU A 111 -4.75 3.80 14.46
C LEU A 111 -3.32 3.37 14.11
N LEU A 112 -3.03 3.22 12.81
CA LEU A 112 -1.70 2.84 12.33
C LEU A 112 -0.61 3.88 12.65
N THR A 113 -0.95 5.17 12.55
CA THR A 113 0.00 6.28 12.81
C THR A 113 0.08 6.71 14.27
N ARG A 114 -0.76 6.16 15.16
CA ARG A 114 -0.79 6.57 16.58
C ARG A 114 0.48 6.16 17.33
N GLY A 115 1.15 5.10 16.88
CA GLY A 115 2.27 4.48 17.58
C GLY A 115 1.83 3.67 18.81
N GLU A 116 2.81 3.16 19.53
CA GLU A 116 2.61 2.32 20.70
C GLU A 116 2.12 3.15 21.90
N THR A 117 0.98 2.75 22.47
CA THR A 117 0.39 3.36 23.68
C THR A 117 -0.18 2.27 24.58
N ASP A 118 -0.68 2.63 25.77
CA ASP A 118 -1.33 1.67 26.68
C ASP A 118 -2.50 0.88 26.05
N CYS A 119 -3.03 1.33 24.91
CA CYS A 119 -4.16 0.71 24.22
C CYS A 119 -3.89 0.43 22.72
N THR A 120 -2.68 0.67 22.22
CA THR A 120 -2.31 0.43 20.80
C THR A 120 -0.95 -0.21 20.70
N MET A 121 -0.79 -1.11 19.74
CA MET A 121 0.47 -1.82 19.49
C MET A 121 1.39 -0.96 18.61
N SER A 122 2.55 -1.52 18.23
CA SER A 122 3.38 -0.91 17.20
C SER A 122 2.59 -0.75 15.88
N PRO A 123 2.92 0.23 15.02
CA PRO A 123 2.26 0.38 13.71
C PRO A 123 2.25 -0.91 12.89
N GLU A 124 3.35 -1.66 12.91
CA GLU A 124 3.50 -2.94 12.22
C GLU A 124 2.57 -4.01 12.78
N ASP A 125 2.44 -4.09 14.11
CA ASP A 125 1.54 -5.04 14.77
C ASP A 125 0.06 -4.66 14.55
N GLU A 126 -0.26 -3.36 14.55
CA GLU A 126 -1.60 -2.87 14.19
C GLU A 126 -1.93 -3.18 12.72
N ALA A 127 -0.96 -3.04 11.82
CA ALA A 127 -1.10 -3.43 10.42
C ALA A 127 -1.30 -4.95 10.30
N ALA A 128 -0.49 -5.76 10.99
CA ALA A 128 -0.65 -7.21 11.04
C ALA A 128 -2.05 -7.60 11.55
N PHE A 129 -2.49 -6.99 12.66
CA PHE A 129 -3.81 -7.24 13.22
C PHE A 129 -4.93 -6.84 12.27
N LEU A 130 -4.82 -5.69 11.59
CA LEU A 130 -5.79 -5.27 10.56
C LEU A 130 -5.87 -6.29 9.42
N LEU A 131 -4.75 -6.90 9.06
CA LEU A 131 -4.60 -7.80 7.92
C LEU A 131 -4.87 -9.28 8.24
N ARG A 132 -5.01 -9.66 9.52
CA ARG A 132 -5.09 -11.07 9.98
C ARG A 132 -6.07 -11.99 9.22
N HIS A 133 -7.15 -11.44 8.68
CA HIS A 133 -8.12 -12.22 7.89
C HIS A 133 -7.77 -12.30 6.40
N ALA A 134 -7.14 -11.25 5.86
CA ALA A 134 -6.74 -11.20 4.45
C ALA A 134 -5.43 -11.96 4.21
N TYR A 135 -4.51 -11.87 5.17
CA TYR A 135 -3.18 -12.46 5.17
C TYR A 135 -2.84 -12.95 6.60
N PRO A 136 -3.32 -14.14 7.00
CA PRO A 136 -3.04 -14.70 8.32
C PRO A 136 -1.56 -14.92 8.55
N ASP A 137 -1.16 -14.96 9.82
CA ASP A 137 0.22 -15.27 10.17
C ASP A 137 0.56 -16.73 9.84
N PRO A 138 1.78 -17.00 9.33
CA PRO A 138 2.17 -18.36 8.95
C PRO A 138 2.27 -19.33 10.13
N ASN A 139 2.20 -18.82 11.36
CA ASN A 139 2.24 -19.61 12.60
C ASN A 139 0.83 -19.83 13.20
N ASP A 140 -0.23 -19.34 12.57
CA ASP A 140 -1.62 -19.47 13.04
C ASP A 140 -2.34 -20.73 12.50
N ASP A 141 -1.59 -21.69 11.91
CA ASP A 141 -2.08 -23.01 11.47
C ASP A 141 -1.76 -24.13 12.47
#